data_AF-A0A975TPF5-F1
#
_entry.id   AF-A0A975TPF5-F1
#
_cell.length_a   1.000
_cell.length_b   1.000
_cell.length_c   1.000
_cell.angle_alpha   90.00
_cell.angle_beta   90.00
_cell.angle_gamma   90.00
#
_symmetry.space_group_name_H-M   'P 1'
#
loop_
_entity.id
_entity.type
_entity.pdbx_description
1 polymer ?
#
loop_
_entity_poly.entity_id
_entity_poly.type
_entity_poly.pdbx_seq_one_letter_code
_entity_poly.pdbx_strand_id
1 'polypeptide(L)'
;MHPRTYVLIAAGTALLTAAAVPITVFPALAQPTDEPPHGPRAERLGVPGPPGAKPQGGPPAPELRADAGPVDPGPVDPGLVDPGLVGDEPVGDVPAGDGPVSAAALLSKVSRCRQISNGLYRTRESAPTAVPVCDANGAVFWKADMDIDCDGQVTDRCNKRTDPYFQSATSYTESSGRALNAKELPYIVVPTPSRIWNYRNSGISGGSVAAVIHGDRVQYAVVGDTGPPGIIGEGSFAAARGLGIATDPSRGGVGEGVTYILFKDSQVPSLEDQDTTARQGEELAKQFLQEN
;
A
#
# COMPACT_ATOMS: atom_id res chain seq x y z
N MET A 1 -65.10 -23.74 -16.75
CA MET A 1 -65.50 -23.12 -15.47
C MET A 1 -64.62 -23.73 -14.38
N HIS A 2 -63.71 -22.95 -13.80
CA HIS A 2 -62.84 -23.37 -12.69
C HIS A 2 -63.23 -22.53 -11.46
N PRO A 3 -63.44 -23.12 -10.26
CA PRO A 3 -63.71 -22.33 -9.08
C PRO A 3 -62.39 -21.74 -8.55
N ARG A 4 -62.40 -20.43 -8.29
CA ARG A 4 -61.31 -19.69 -7.64
C ARG A 4 -61.52 -19.74 -6.12
N THR A 5 -60.56 -20.32 -5.41
CA THR A 5 -60.47 -20.26 -3.94
C THR A 5 -59.86 -18.91 -3.56
N TYR A 6 -60.58 -18.13 -2.75
CA TYR A 6 -60.07 -16.90 -2.13
C TYR A 6 -59.45 -17.24 -0.78
N VAL A 7 -58.20 -16.81 -0.56
CA VAL A 7 -57.54 -16.82 0.75
C VAL A 7 -57.64 -15.42 1.33
N LEU A 8 -58.37 -15.29 2.45
CA LEU A 8 -58.42 -14.10 3.29
C LEU A 8 -57.29 -14.18 4.32
N ILE A 9 -56.35 -13.24 4.28
CA ILE A 9 -55.35 -13.05 5.34
C ILE A 9 -55.84 -11.89 6.22
N ALA A 10 -56.17 -12.20 7.47
CA ALA A 10 -56.53 -11.22 8.48
C ALA A 10 -55.27 -10.52 9.02
N ALA A 11 -55.25 -9.19 8.95
CA ALA A 11 -54.23 -8.36 9.58
C ALA A 11 -54.59 -8.15 11.06
N GLY A 12 -53.78 -8.72 11.97
CA GLY A 12 -53.90 -8.50 13.41
C GLY A 12 -53.05 -7.31 13.84
N THR A 13 -53.71 -6.24 14.27
CA THR A 13 -53.10 -5.12 15.02
C THR A 13 -52.80 -5.55 16.46
N ALA A 14 -51.53 -5.56 16.84
CA ALA A 14 -51.11 -5.70 18.23
C ALA A 14 -50.96 -4.32 18.88
N LEU A 15 -51.78 -4.05 19.90
CA LEU A 15 -51.61 -2.94 20.83
C LEU A 15 -50.39 -3.23 21.74
N LEU A 16 -49.41 -2.31 21.80
CA LEU A 16 -48.44 -2.26 22.88
C LEU A 16 -49.02 -1.47 24.05
N THR A 17 -49.31 -2.16 25.15
CA THR A 17 -49.57 -1.57 26.46
C THR A 17 -48.24 -1.30 27.16
N ALA A 18 -48.00 -0.05 27.56
CA ALA A 18 -46.87 0.33 28.40
C ALA A 18 -47.12 -0.12 29.85
N ALA A 19 -46.31 -1.06 30.34
CA ALA A 19 -46.27 -1.41 31.75
C ALA A 19 -45.17 -0.61 32.44
N ALA A 20 -45.56 0.26 33.38
CA ALA A 20 -44.66 0.94 34.29
C ALA A 20 -44.07 -0.07 35.29
N VAL A 21 -42.74 -0.12 35.38
CA VAL A 21 -42.03 -0.91 36.39
C VAL A 21 -41.71 -0.02 37.60
N PRO A 22 -42.04 -0.42 38.83
CA PRO A 22 -41.74 0.36 40.03
C PRO A 22 -40.24 0.30 40.35
N ILE A 23 -39.69 1.45 40.74
CA ILE A 23 -38.33 1.62 41.25
C ILE A 23 -38.23 0.92 42.60
N THR A 24 -37.50 -0.18 42.67
CA THR A 24 -37.07 -0.80 43.93
C THR A 24 -35.77 -0.16 44.39
N VAL A 25 -35.81 0.40 45.60
CA VAL A 25 -34.66 0.94 46.32
C VAL A 25 -33.82 -0.24 46.81
N PHE A 26 -32.58 -0.36 46.33
CA PHE A 26 -31.59 -1.29 46.88
C PHE A 26 -30.90 -0.67 48.12
N PRO A 27 -30.69 -1.43 49.21
CA PRO A 27 -29.91 -0.96 50.34
C PRO A 27 -28.41 -0.93 49.99
N ALA A 28 -27.73 0.12 50.46
CA ALA A 28 -26.30 0.32 50.33
C ALA A 28 -25.52 -0.80 51.03
N LEU A 29 -24.77 -1.59 50.26
CA LEU A 29 -23.71 -2.45 50.78
C LEU A 29 -22.42 -1.63 50.90
N ALA A 30 -21.84 -1.67 52.10
CA ALA A 30 -20.57 -1.07 52.42
C ALA A 30 -19.45 -1.63 51.54
N GLN A 31 -18.64 -0.75 50.95
CA GLN A 31 -17.42 -1.12 50.24
C GLN A 31 -16.27 -1.31 51.25
N PRO A 32 -15.43 -2.36 51.12
CA PRO A 32 -14.20 -2.47 51.88
C PRO A 32 -13.18 -1.45 51.36
N THR A 33 -12.55 -0.73 52.30
CA THR A 33 -11.39 0.13 52.06
C THR A 33 -10.14 -0.72 52.15
N ASP A 34 -9.63 -1.19 51.02
CA ASP A 34 -8.25 -1.69 50.90
C ASP A 34 -7.49 -0.77 49.95
N GLU A 35 -6.75 0.17 50.55
CA GLU A 35 -5.81 1.05 49.88
C GLU A 35 -4.44 0.31 49.85
N PRO A 36 -3.85 0.05 48.67
CA PRO A 36 -2.54 -0.61 48.60
C PRO A 36 -1.42 0.40 48.92
N PRO A 37 -0.37 -0.01 49.65
CA PRO A 37 0.68 0.90 50.07
C PRO A 37 1.49 1.42 48.89
N HIS A 38 1.81 2.72 48.95
CA HIS A 38 2.71 3.41 48.03
C HIS A 38 4.09 2.75 47.97
N GLY A 39 4.37 2.05 46.86
CA GLY A 39 5.72 1.65 46.48
C GLY A 39 6.51 2.85 45.92
N PRO A 40 7.85 2.87 46.07
CA PRO A 40 8.66 3.99 45.63
C PRO A 40 8.63 4.12 44.11
N ARG A 41 8.55 5.38 43.68
CA ARG A 41 8.56 5.87 42.30
C ARG A 41 9.81 5.36 41.59
N ALA A 42 9.66 4.38 40.69
CA ALA A 42 10.72 4.01 39.77
C ALA A 42 10.99 5.22 38.85
N GLU A 43 12.18 5.80 38.99
CA GLU A 43 12.72 6.73 38.01
C GLU A 43 12.69 6.05 36.64
N ARG A 44 12.03 6.71 35.68
CA ARG A 44 12.17 6.36 34.27
C ARG A 44 13.62 6.66 33.87
N LEU A 45 14.44 5.62 33.85
CA LEU A 45 15.65 5.58 33.06
C LEU A 45 15.25 5.87 31.61
N GLY A 46 15.51 7.11 31.17
CA GLY A 46 15.42 7.49 29.77
C GLY A 46 16.45 6.68 29.00
N VAL A 47 15.97 5.88 28.04
CA VAL A 47 16.84 5.33 27.01
C VAL A 47 17.24 6.50 26.11
N PRO A 48 18.53 6.84 25.96
CA PRO A 48 18.95 7.86 25.02
C PRO A 48 18.69 7.34 23.61
N GLY A 49 17.95 8.11 22.80
CA GLY A 49 17.94 7.90 21.35
C GLY A 49 19.37 8.06 20.79
N PRO A 50 19.71 7.37 19.69
CA PRO A 50 21.04 7.48 19.10
C PRO A 50 21.31 8.93 18.66
N PRO A 51 22.56 9.42 18.80
CA PRO A 51 22.89 10.81 18.48
C PRO A 51 22.75 11.06 16.98
N GLY A 52 22.09 12.18 16.64
CA GLY A 52 21.97 12.65 15.26
C GLY A 52 23.33 12.87 14.61
N ALA A 53 23.55 12.22 13.48
CA ALA A 53 24.74 12.42 12.67
C ALA A 53 24.70 13.80 12.00
N LYS A 54 25.75 14.60 12.21
CA LYS A 54 26.01 15.85 11.49
C LYS A 54 26.43 15.56 10.04
N PRO A 55 26.18 16.49 9.10
CA PRO A 55 26.44 16.27 7.67
C PRO A 55 27.95 16.30 7.38
N GLN A 56 28.46 15.25 6.74
CA GLN A 56 29.81 15.23 6.18
C GLN A 56 29.69 15.30 4.65
N GLY A 57 30.34 16.29 4.06
CA GLY A 57 30.37 16.52 2.62
C GLY A 57 30.99 15.34 1.89
N GLY A 58 30.30 14.85 0.86
CA GLY A 58 30.78 13.77 0.00
C GLY A 58 31.94 14.23 -0.91
N PRO A 59 32.78 13.29 -1.35
CA PRO A 59 33.90 13.57 -2.27
C PRO A 59 33.41 13.94 -3.68
N PRO A 60 34.23 14.67 -4.48
CA PRO A 60 33.84 15.11 -5.82
C PRO A 60 33.73 13.93 -6.80
N ALA A 61 32.82 14.08 -7.77
CA ALA A 61 32.53 13.10 -8.81
C ALA A 61 33.73 12.85 -9.76
N PRO A 62 33.94 11.61 -10.24
CA PRO A 62 34.98 11.32 -11.23
C PRO A 62 34.53 11.72 -12.65
N GLU A 63 35.48 12.23 -13.43
CA GLU A 63 35.30 12.68 -14.82
C GLU A 63 35.01 11.52 -15.78
N LEU A 64 34.05 11.75 -16.68
CA LEU A 64 33.65 10.84 -17.76
C LEU A 64 34.75 10.75 -18.83
N ARG A 65 35.26 9.54 -19.09
CA ARG A 65 35.98 9.23 -20.32
C ARG A 65 35.00 8.71 -21.37
N ALA A 66 34.92 9.43 -22.48
CA ALA A 66 34.27 8.99 -23.70
C ALA A 66 35.21 8.03 -24.45
N ASP A 67 34.73 6.83 -24.76
CA ASP A 67 35.16 6.12 -25.95
C ASP A 67 34.00 5.24 -26.44
N ALA A 68 33.51 5.57 -27.63
CA ALA A 68 32.47 4.87 -28.35
C ALA A 68 33.11 4.11 -29.52
N GLY A 69 32.81 2.82 -29.64
CA GLY A 69 33.01 2.06 -30.88
C GLY A 69 31.66 1.89 -31.61
N PRO A 70 31.59 2.02 -32.95
CA PRO A 70 30.35 1.81 -33.69
C PRO A 70 29.97 0.32 -33.75
N VAL A 71 28.70 0.02 -33.55
CA VAL A 71 28.11 -1.30 -33.82
C VAL A 71 27.51 -1.32 -35.22
N ASP A 72 27.97 -2.27 -36.02
CA ASP A 72 27.59 -2.56 -37.40
C ASP A 72 26.28 -3.39 -37.45
N PRO A 73 25.21 -2.95 -38.13
CA PRO A 73 24.02 -3.76 -38.33
C PRO A 73 24.16 -4.60 -39.61
N GLY A 74 24.30 -5.92 -39.44
CA GLY A 74 24.33 -6.88 -40.54
C GLY A 74 23.02 -6.92 -41.36
N PRO A 75 23.03 -7.58 -42.54
CA PRO A 75 21.94 -7.49 -43.51
C PRO A 75 20.69 -8.27 -43.06
N VAL A 76 19.53 -7.65 -43.27
CA VAL A 76 18.21 -8.28 -43.16
C VAL A 76 17.86 -9.02 -44.46
N ASP A 77 17.44 -10.27 -44.33
CA ASP A 77 16.95 -11.12 -45.42
C ASP A 77 15.46 -10.85 -45.70
N PRO A 78 15.06 -10.39 -46.90
CA PRO A 78 13.67 -10.13 -47.24
C PRO A 78 13.09 -11.31 -48.01
N GLY A 79 12.46 -12.27 -47.32
CA GLY A 79 11.83 -13.37 -48.04
C GLY A 79 11.13 -14.43 -47.20
N LEU A 80 9.95 -14.12 -46.66
CA LEU A 80 8.76 -14.98 -46.77
C LEU A 80 7.53 -14.20 -46.27
N VAL A 81 6.76 -13.66 -47.21
CA VAL A 81 5.40 -13.19 -46.96
C VAL A 81 4.46 -14.34 -47.33
N ASP A 82 3.61 -14.75 -46.39
CA ASP A 82 2.44 -15.59 -46.66
C ASP A 82 1.20 -14.69 -46.68
N PRO A 83 0.58 -14.41 -47.84
CA PRO A 83 -0.60 -13.59 -47.94
C PRO A 83 -1.83 -14.49 -47.92
N GLY A 84 -2.43 -14.71 -46.74
CA GLY A 84 -3.66 -15.48 -46.70
C GLY A 84 -4.24 -15.67 -45.31
N LEU A 85 -4.98 -14.67 -44.83
CA LEU A 85 -6.31 -14.82 -44.21
C LEU A 85 -6.77 -13.45 -43.74
N VAL A 86 -7.44 -12.75 -44.65
CA VAL A 86 -8.34 -11.64 -44.31
C VAL A 86 -9.57 -12.23 -43.63
N GLY A 87 -9.78 -11.84 -42.37
CA GLY A 87 -11.03 -12.04 -41.64
C GLY A 87 -11.48 -10.68 -41.11
N ASP A 88 -12.26 -9.97 -41.93
CA ASP A 88 -13.14 -8.88 -41.49
C ASP A 88 -14.26 -9.52 -40.66
N GLU A 89 -14.12 -9.54 -39.35
CA GLU A 89 -15.23 -9.82 -38.42
C GLU A 89 -15.28 -8.67 -37.40
N PRO A 90 -16.48 -8.16 -37.08
CA PRO A 90 -16.65 -6.97 -36.26
C PRO A 90 -16.17 -7.25 -34.83
N VAL A 91 -15.45 -6.29 -34.24
CA VAL A 91 -15.04 -6.32 -32.83
C VAL A 91 -16.30 -6.25 -31.97
N GLY A 92 -16.89 -7.41 -31.69
CA GLY A 92 -17.90 -7.60 -30.68
C GLY A 92 -17.27 -7.38 -29.30
N ASP A 93 -18.02 -6.65 -28.47
CA ASP A 93 -17.72 -6.38 -27.07
C ASP A 93 -17.36 -7.70 -26.36
N VAL A 94 -16.09 -7.85 -25.98
CA VAL A 94 -15.63 -9.03 -25.25
C VAL A 94 -16.17 -8.89 -23.83
N PRO A 95 -16.92 -9.87 -23.30
CA PRO A 95 -17.35 -9.83 -21.91
C PRO A 95 -16.13 -9.71 -21.01
N ALA A 96 -16.16 -8.82 -20.01
CA ALA A 96 -15.10 -8.69 -19.01
C ALA A 96 -14.87 -10.07 -18.35
N GLY A 97 -13.76 -10.72 -18.71
CA GLY A 97 -13.46 -12.10 -18.35
C GLY A 97 -12.77 -12.25 -16.99
N ASP A 98 -12.73 -13.50 -16.51
CA ASP A 98 -12.12 -14.00 -15.27
C ASP A 98 -10.57 -13.88 -15.20
N GLY A 99 -9.97 -12.92 -15.91
CA GLY A 99 -8.53 -12.68 -15.93
C GLY A 99 -8.03 -11.83 -14.75
N PRO A 100 -6.70 -11.70 -14.58
CA PRO A 100 -6.13 -10.80 -13.58
C PRO A 100 -6.60 -9.35 -13.76
N VAL A 101 -6.80 -8.64 -12.66
CA VAL A 101 -7.15 -7.22 -12.69
C VAL A 101 -6.09 -6.41 -13.45
N SER A 102 -6.53 -5.70 -14.49
CA SER A 102 -5.63 -4.89 -15.31
C SER A 102 -5.28 -3.55 -14.63
N ALA A 103 -4.06 -3.08 -14.87
CA ALA A 103 -3.62 -1.74 -14.47
C ALA A 103 -4.56 -0.65 -15.00
N ALA A 104 -4.99 -0.75 -16.25
CA ALA A 104 -5.89 0.22 -16.88
C ALA A 104 -7.25 0.30 -16.15
N ALA A 105 -7.81 -0.84 -15.74
CA ALA A 105 -9.06 -0.87 -14.98
C ALA A 105 -8.91 -0.12 -13.64
N LEU A 106 -7.85 -0.41 -12.88
CA LEU A 106 -7.58 0.27 -11.61
C LEU A 106 -7.36 1.78 -11.80
N LEU A 107 -6.50 2.16 -12.75
CA LEU A 107 -6.18 3.56 -13.05
C LEU A 107 -7.41 4.38 -13.44
N SER A 108 -8.39 3.75 -14.11
CA SER A 108 -9.65 4.41 -14.48
C SER A 108 -10.45 4.88 -13.24
N LYS A 109 -10.39 4.10 -12.15
CA LYS A 109 -11.10 4.38 -10.88
C LYS A 109 -10.41 5.42 -10.00
N VAL A 110 -9.12 5.68 -10.23
CA VAL A 110 -8.31 6.64 -9.46
C VAL A 110 -7.82 7.82 -10.30
N SER A 111 -8.63 8.23 -11.29
CA SER A 111 -8.33 9.38 -12.15
C SER A 111 -8.55 10.74 -11.47
N ARG A 112 -9.44 10.82 -10.47
CA ARG A 112 -9.81 12.05 -9.76
C ARG A 112 -9.46 11.98 -8.28
N CYS A 113 -8.85 13.02 -7.74
CA CYS A 113 -8.47 13.08 -6.34
C CYS A 113 -9.48 13.85 -5.49
N ARG A 114 -10.16 13.17 -4.57
CA ARG A 114 -10.78 13.81 -3.41
C ARG A 114 -9.77 13.79 -2.26
N GLN A 115 -9.00 14.86 -2.13
CA GLN A 115 -7.92 14.93 -1.15
C GLN A 115 -8.45 14.78 0.29
N ILE A 116 -7.79 13.93 1.08
CA ILE A 116 -8.06 13.73 2.53
C ILE A 116 -6.86 14.10 3.42
N SER A 117 -5.69 14.30 2.83
CA SER A 117 -4.53 14.87 3.51
C SER A 117 -4.74 16.37 3.72
N ASN A 118 -4.27 16.91 4.85
CA ASN A 118 -4.32 18.35 5.18
C ASN A 118 -3.21 19.16 4.49
N GLY A 119 -2.50 18.57 3.53
CA GLY A 119 -1.37 19.16 2.83
C GLY A 119 -0.84 18.22 1.75
N LEU A 120 0.28 18.60 1.14
CA LEU A 120 0.92 17.83 0.07
C LEU A 120 2.26 17.28 0.54
N TYR A 121 2.58 16.07 0.09
CA TYR A 121 3.87 15.43 0.29
C TYR A 121 4.86 15.78 -0.83
N ARG A 122 6.15 15.69 -0.52
CA ARG A 122 7.22 15.64 -1.52
C ARG A 122 7.43 14.19 -1.95
N THR A 123 8.00 14.03 -3.13
CA THR A 123 8.50 12.74 -3.63
C THR A 123 9.90 12.42 -3.11
N ARG A 124 10.73 13.45 -2.93
CA ARG A 124 12.05 13.38 -2.27
C ARG A 124 12.41 14.70 -1.60
N GLU A 125 13.47 14.74 -0.80
CA GLU A 125 13.83 15.91 0.02
C GLU A 125 13.95 17.22 -0.78
N SER A 126 14.53 17.16 -1.99
CA SER A 126 14.73 18.31 -2.87
C SER A 126 13.52 18.69 -3.72
N ALA A 127 12.46 17.87 -3.75
CA ALA A 127 11.29 18.10 -4.59
C ALA A 127 10.30 19.10 -3.96
N PRO A 128 9.50 19.81 -4.78
CA PRO A 128 8.38 20.57 -4.25
C PRO A 128 7.31 19.64 -3.65
N THR A 129 6.50 20.16 -2.74
CA THR A 129 5.31 19.45 -2.24
C THR A 129 4.24 19.42 -3.33
N ALA A 130 3.87 18.24 -3.81
CA ALA A 130 2.96 18.08 -4.95
C ALA A 130 1.97 16.92 -4.81
N VAL A 131 2.21 15.96 -3.91
CA VAL A 131 1.46 14.71 -3.86
C VAL A 131 0.38 14.76 -2.76
N PRO A 132 -0.91 14.82 -3.11
CA PRO A 132 -1.99 14.61 -2.13
C PRO A 132 -2.23 13.13 -1.88
N VAL A 133 -2.68 12.80 -0.68
CA VAL A 133 -3.39 11.53 -0.43
C VAL A 133 -4.88 11.73 -0.69
N CYS A 134 -5.44 10.88 -1.54
CA CYS A 134 -6.79 10.93 -2.06
C CYS A 134 -7.64 9.79 -1.51
N ASP A 135 -8.93 10.07 -1.35
CA ASP A 135 -9.92 9.06 -0.97
C ASP A 135 -10.55 8.38 -2.18
N ALA A 136 -10.85 7.09 -2.03
CA ALA A 136 -11.76 6.34 -2.87
C ALA A 136 -12.66 5.44 -1.99
N ASN A 137 -13.73 4.89 -2.56
CA ASN A 137 -14.55 3.94 -1.82
C ASN A 137 -13.75 2.66 -1.56
N GLY A 138 -13.66 2.24 -0.29
CA GLY A 138 -12.84 1.09 0.12
C GLY A 138 -11.32 1.25 0.04
N ALA A 139 -10.79 2.40 -0.43
CA ALA A 139 -9.35 2.60 -0.60
C ALA A 139 -8.89 4.04 -0.32
N VAL A 140 -7.59 4.22 -0.12
CA VAL A 140 -6.90 5.51 -0.30
C VAL A 140 -5.87 5.36 -1.41
N PHE A 141 -5.55 6.44 -2.11
CA PHE A 141 -4.57 6.37 -3.18
C PHE A 141 -3.76 7.65 -3.32
N TRP A 142 -2.62 7.53 -3.99
CA TRP A 142 -1.81 8.66 -4.44
C TRP A 142 -1.05 8.30 -5.71
N LYS A 143 -0.58 9.33 -6.41
CA LYS A 143 0.30 9.22 -7.57
C LYS A 143 1.61 9.91 -7.25
N ALA A 144 2.72 9.21 -7.40
CA ALA A 144 4.04 9.67 -7.00
C ALA A 144 5.12 9.10 -7.92
N ASP A 145 6.36 9.32 -7.54
CA ASP A 145 7.51 8.57 -7.98
C ASP A 145 7.58 7.22 -7.23
N MET A 146 8.67 6.48 -7.47
CA MET A 146 9.07 5.37 -6.60
C MET A 146 10.57 5.45 -6.37
N ASP A 147 10.96 5.93 -5.19
CA ASP A 147 12.30 5.70 -4.64
C ASP A 147 12.38 4.27 -4.08
N ILE A 148 13.58 3.69 -4.13
CA ILE A 148 13.79 2.30 -3.71
C ILE A 148 14.19 2.27 -2.25
N ASP A 149 13.31 1.71 -1.42
CA ASP A 149 13.60 1.43 -0.03
C ASP A 149 14.27 0.05 0.09
N CYS A 150 15.50 0.03 0.60
CA CYS A 150 16.28 -1.18 0.80
C CYS A 150 16.39 -1.56 2.29
N ASP A 151 15.61 -0.93 3.16
CA ASP A 151 15.67 -1.16 4.60
C ASP A 151 15.30 -2.61 4.99
N GLY A 152 15.84 -3.05 6.14
CA GLY A 152 15.59 -4.35 6.73
C GLY A 152 16.76 -5.33 6.64
N GLN A 153 16.51 -6.54 6.13
CA GLN A 153 17.51 -7.61 6.12
C GLN A 153 18.66 -7.29 5.16
N VAL A 154 19.89 -7.52 5.62
CA VAL A 154 21.07 -7.44 4.76
C VAL A 154 21.02 -8.55 3.71
N THR A 155 21.12 -8.16 2.44
CA THR A 155 21.23 -9.06 1.29
C THR A 155 22.39 -8.63 0.39
N ASP A 156 22.60 -9.33 -0.72
CA ASP A 156 23.55 -8.93 -1.77
C ASP A 156 23.14 -7.62 -2.48
N ARG A 157 21.85 -7.26 -2.45
CA ARG A 157 21.30 -6.06 -3.12
C ARG A 157 20.96 -4.92 -2.18
N CYS A 158 20.51 -5.22 -0.97
CA CYS A 158 20.17 -4.25 0.06
C CYS A 158 21.16 -4.36 1.23
N ASN A 159 22.08 -3.41 1.31
CA ASN A 159 23.11 -3.31 2.33
C ASN A 159 23.78 -1.93 2.27
N LYS A 160 24.54 -1.57 3.31
CA LYS A 160 25.27 -0.29 3.43
C LYS A 160 26.26 0.04 2.31
N ARG A 161 26.66 -0.94 1.48
CA ARG A 161 27.58 -0.73 0.36
C ARG A 161 26.83 -0.34 -0.92
N THR A 162 25.62 -0.86 -1.11
CA THR A 162 24.79 -0.57 -2.30
C THR A 162 23.86 0.61 -2.05
N ASP A 163 23.46 0.83 -0.81
CA ASP A 163 22.56 1.89 -0.39
C ASP A 163 23.19 2.71 0.75
N PRO A 164 23.51 4.00 0.52
CA PRO A 164 24.08 4.86 1.55
C PRO A 164 23.10 5.23 2.68
N TYR A 165 21.79 5.03 2.48
CA TYR A 165 20.73 5.34 3.45
C TYR A 165 20.21 4.11 4.20
N PHE A 166 20.68 2.91 3.83
CA PHE A 166 20.25 1.64 4.40
C PHE A 166 20.18 1.61 5.93
N GLN A 167 19.03 1.18 6.43
CA GLN A 167 18.78 0.81 7.80
C GLN A 167 18.52 -0.69 7.91
N SER A 168 19.00 -1.31 9.00
CA SER A 168 18.84 -2.75 9.20
C SER A 168 17.48 -3.16 9.78
N ALA A 169 16.54 -2.22 9.88
CA ALA A 169 15.25 -2.41 10.52
C ALA A 169 14.16 -1.78 9.66
N THR A 170 12.99 -2.41 9.66
CA THR A 170 11.76 -1.91 9.07
C THR A 170 10.75 -1.65 10.19
N SER A 171 9.77 -0.77 9.96
CA SER A 171 8.74 -0.44 10.95
C SER A 171 7.85 -1.63 11.31
N TYR A 172 7.73 -2.61 10.41
CA TYR A 172 7.03 -3.86 10.64
C TYR A 172 7.97 -5.05 10.44
N THR A 173 7.66 -6.19 11.06
CA THR A 173 8.52 -7.38 11.05
C THR A 173 7.79 -8.59 10.48
N GLU A 174 8.55 -9.57 9.99
CA GLU A 174 8.06 -10.91 9.68
C GLU A 174 7.49 -11.58 10.94
N SER A 175 6.76 -12.68 10.79
CA SER A 175 6.25 -13.48 11.93
C SER A 175 7.36 -13.97 12.87
N SER A 176 8.59 -14.09 12.36
CA SER A 176 9.80 -14.45 13.13
C SER A 176 10.35 -13.32 14.02
N GLY A 177 9.81 -12.10 13.90
CA GLY A 177 10.31 -10.89 14.56
C GLY A 177 11.50 -10.23 13.86
N ARG A 178 11.94 -10.77 12.72
CA ARG A 178 13.00 -10.17 11.89
C ARG A 178 12.44 -9.00 11.07
N ALA A 179 13.27 -8.01 10.79
CA ALA A 179 12.94 -6.97 9.80
C ALA A 179 12.60 -7.60 8.45
N LEU A 180 11.88 -6.90 7.58
CA LEU A 180 11.48 -7.43 6.28
C LEU A 180 12.68 -7.59 5.33
N ASN A 181 12.56 -8.45 4.33
CA ASN A 181 13.56 -8.61 3.28
C ASN A 181 13.15 -7.81 2.03
N ALA A 182 13.67 -6.59 1.86
CA ALA A 182 13.32 -5.73 0.73
C ALA A 182 13.63 -6.33 -0.65
N LYS A 183 14.63 -7.22 -0.76
CA LYS A 183 14.99 -7.88 -2.03
C LYS A 183 13.94 -8.90 -2.47
N GLU A 184 13.29 -9.55 -1.52
CA GLU A 184 12.38 -10.66 -1.79
C GLU A 184 10.90 -10.29 -1.61
N LEU A 185 10.55 -9.45 -0.65
CA LEU A 185 9.16 -9.10 -0.31
C LEU A 185 8.72 -7.76 -0.93
N PRO A 186 7.68 -7.76 -1.80
CA PRO A 186 7.05 -6.52 -2.24
C PRO A 186 6.36 -5.80 -1.08
N TYR A 187 6.88 -4.64 -0.70
CA TYR A 187 6.23 -3.76 0.25
C TYR A 187 6.30 -2.30 -0.22
N ILE A 188 5.43 -1.48 0.34
CA ILE A 188 5.46 -0.03 0.19
C ILE A 188 5.76 0.64 1.53
N VAL A 189 6.22 1.89 1.44
CA VAL A 189 6.45 2.76 2.60
C VAL A 189 5.33 3.79 2.67
N VAL A 190 4.70 3.91 3.83
CA VAL A 190 3.75 4.99 4.10
C VAL A 190 4.44 6.10 4.89
N PRO A 191 4.10 7.38 4.70
CA PRO A 191 4.71 8.43 5.51
C PRO A 191 4.36 8.24 6.99
N THR A 192 5.32 8.47 7.88
CA THR A 192 5.06 8.47 9.32
C THR A 192 3.91 9.45 9.64
N PRO A 193 2.92 9.06 10.47
CA PRO A 193 1.76 9.89 10.75
C PRO A 193 2.13 11.27 11.26
N SER A 194 1.52 12.28 10.65
CA SER A 194 1.83 13.69 10.91
C SER A 194 0.58 14.54 10.79
N ARG A 195 0.74 15.86 10.90
CA ARG A 195 -0.35 16.82 10.63
C ARG A 195 -0.84 16.78 9.18
N ILE A 196 -0.03 16.27 8.24
CA ILE A 196 -0.42 16.14 6.84
C ILE A 196 -1.43 15.01 6.70
N TRP A 197 -1.12 13.82 7.21
CA TRP A 197 -2.02 12.68 7.19
C TRP A 197 -1.61 11.64 8.24
N ASN A 198 -2.61 10.92 8.75
CA ASN A 198 -2.43 9.77 9.63
C ASN A 198 -3.16 8.58 8.97
N TYR A 199 -2.38 7.67 8.38
CA TYR A 199 -2.90 6.53 7.63
C TYR A 199 -3.83 5.62 8.45
N ARG A 200 -3.65 5.58 9.78
CA ARG A 200 -4.48 4.78 10.70
C ARG A 200 -5.94 5.22 10.71
N ASN A 201 -6.20 6.50 10.44
CA ASN A 201 -7.57 7.02 10.34
C ASN A 201 -8.31 6.51 9.08
N SER A 202 -7.58 5.91 8.15
CA SER A 202 -8.11 5.27 6.94
C SER A 202 -8.11 3.75 7.04
N GLY A 203 -7.97 3.18 8.24
CA GLY A 203 -7.93 1.72 8.40
C GLY A 203 -6.65 1.07 7.85
N ILE A 204 -5.61 1.85 7.58
CA ILE A 204 -4.33 1.35 7.09
C ILE A 204 -3.42 1.01 8.28
N SER A 205 -2.70 -0.11 8.19
CA SER A 205 -1.76 -0.60 9.18
C SER A 205 -0.64 -1.41 8.52
N GLY A 206 0.32 -1.90 9.30
CA GLY A 206 1.31 -2.85 8.78
C GLY A 206 0.64 -4.12 8.30
N GLY A 207 1.01 -4.59 7.11
CA GLY A 207 0.35 -5.71 6.44
C GLY A 207 -0.92 -5.34 5.69
N SER A 208 -1.37 -4.07 5.70
CA SER A 208 -2.44 -3.65 4.79
C SER A 208 -2.00 -3.82 3.34
N VAL A 209 -2.92 -4.27 2.50
CA VAL A 209 -2.64 -4.64 1.12
C VAL A 209 -2.75 -3.42 0.22
N ALA A 210 -1.81 -3.30 -0.70
CA ALA A 210 -1.75 -2.27 -1.73
C ALA A 210 -1.68 -2.90 -3.12
N ALA A 211 -2.38 -2.32 -4.08
CA ALA A 211 -2.07 -2.46 -5.50
C ALA A 211 -1.17 -1.28 -5.91
N VAL A 212 0.04 -1.59 -6.37
CA VAL A 212 0.99 -0.61 -6.91
C VAL A 212 1.03 -0.78 -8.42
N ILE A 213 0.95 0.32 -9.15
CA ILE A 213 0.78 0.32 -10.61
C ILE A 213 1.85 1.17 -11.25
N HIS A 214 2.49 0.64 -12.29
CA HIS A 214 3.40 1.38 -13.15
C HIS A 214 3.30 0.83 -14.58
N GLY A 215 2.93 1.69 -15.53
CA GLY A 215 2.60 1.27 -16.89
C GLY A 215 1.41 0.31 -16.93
N ASP A 216 1.62 -0.87 -17.53
CA ASP A 216 0.63 -1.95 -17.64
C ASP A 216 0.73 -2.98 -16.50
N ARG A 217 1.65 -2.80 -15.55
CA ARG A 217 1.93 -3.75 -14.48
C ARG A 217 1.21 -3.38 -13.19
N VAL A 218 0.71 -4.41 -12.52
CA VAL A 218 0.19 -4.35 -11.14
C VAL A 218 1.06 -5.23 -10.27
N GLN A 219 1.54 -4.68 -9.16
CA GLN A 219 2.23 -5.42 -8.10
C GLN A 219 1.41 -5.29 -6.81
N TYR A 220 0.93 -6.41 -6.28
CA TYR A 220 0.36 -6.43 -4.94
C TYR A 220 1.48 -6.47 -3.90
N ALA A 221 1.36 -5.60 -2.90
CA ALA A 221 2.36 -5.39 -1.87
C ALA A 221 1.68 -5.16 -0.52
N VAL A 222 2.46 -5.28 0.55
CA VAL A 222 2.00 -4.89 1.89
C VAL A 222 2.55 -3.52 2.29
N VAL A 223 1.88 -2.83 3.20
CA VAL A 223 2.51 -1.74 3.97
C VAL A 223 3.55 -2.38 4.89
N GLY A 224 4.83 -2.18 4.57
CA GLY A 224 5.97 -2.85 5.24
C GLY A 224 6.85 -1.91 6.04
N ASP A 225 6.87 -0.62 5.71
CA ASP A 225 7.65 0.37 6.44
C ASP A 225 6.94 1.73 6.58
N THR A 226 7.53 2.61 7.39
CA THR A 226 7.16 4.01 7.53
C THR A 226 8.34 4.93 7.25
N GLY A 227 8.13 5.87 6.33
CA GLY A 227 9.14 6.82 5.89
C GLY A 227 9.05 8.15 6.63
N PRO A 228 9.84 9.15 6.22
CA PRO A 228 9.79 10.49 6.78
C PRO A 228 8.39 11.12 6.68
N PRO A 229 7.96 11.96 7.64
CA PRO A 229 6.57 12.45 7.75
C PRO A 229 6.11 13.42 6.64
N GLY A 230 6.96 13.74 5.66
CA GLY A 230 6.72 14.68 4.57
C GLY A 230 7.18 14.19 3.19
N ILE A 231 7.63 12.94 3.09
CA ILE A 231 8.02 12.28 1.83
C ILE A 231 7.09 11.09 1.60
N ILE A 232 6.72 10.82 0.35
CA ILE A 232 5.88 9.69 -0.07
C ILE A 232 6.35 9.21 -1.43
N GLY A 233 6.14 7.92 -1.73
CA GLY A 233 6.55 7.33 -3.00
C GLY A 233 7.79 6.45 -2.85
N GLU A 234 7.84 5.60 -1.83
CA GLU A 234 8.94 4.63 -1.67
C GLU A 234 8.38 3.21 -1.69
N GLY A 235 9.17 2.27 -2.20
CA GLY A 235 8.81 0.85 -2.24
C GLY A 235 10.03 -0.05 -2.28
N SER A 236 9.84 -1.31 -1.90
CA SER A 236 10.95 -2.25 -1.77
C SER A 236 11.60 -2.57 -3.13
N PHE A 237 12.84 -3.05 -3.09
CA PHE A 237 13.52 -3.60 -4.27
C PHE A 237 12.65 -4.62 -5.02
N ALA A 238 11.96 -5.51 -4.30
CA ALA A 238 11.09 -6.52 -4.88
C ALA A 238 9.85 -5.90 -5.56
N ALA A 239 9.25 -4.86 -4.96
CA ALA A 239 8.12 -4.16 -5.55
C ALA A 239 8.52 -3.48 -6.87
N ALA A 240 9.63 -2.74 -6.86
CA ALA A 240 10.16 -2.11 -8.06
C ALA A 240 10.49 -3.13 -9.16
N ARG A 241 11.09 -4.27 -8.81
CA ARG A 241 11.37 -5.37 -9.75
C ARG A 241 10.10 -5.88 -10.41
N GLY A 242 9.03 -6.13 -9.64
CA GLY A 242 7.74 -6.58 -10.17
C GLY A 242 7.09 -5.58 -11.12
N LEU A 243 7.28 -4.29 -10.84
CA LEU A 243 6.80 -3.16 -11.64
C LEU A 243 7.68 -2.83 -12.86
N GLY A 244 8.80 -3.52 -13.05
CA GLY A 244 9.75 -3.21 -14.12
C GLY A 244 10.48 -1.87 -13.94
N ILE A 245 10.58 -1.38 -12.70
CA ILE A 245 11.29 -0.17 -12.32
C ILE A 245 12.75 -0.51 -12.02
N ALA A 246 13.69 0.40 -12.33
CA ALA A 246 15.11 0.21 -12.03
C ALA A 246 15.31 0.05 -10.51
N THR A 247 15.99 -1.00 -10.07
CA THR A 247 16.00 -1.40 -8.65
C THR A 247 17.26 -0.99 -7.88
N ASP A 248 18.16 -0.20 -8.47
CA ASP A 248 19.35 0.30 -7.76
C ASP A 248 18.89 1.27 -6.66
N PRO A 249 19.22 1.06 -5.38
CA PRO A 249 18.73 1.91 -4.30
C PRO A 249 19.30 3.32 -4.28
N SER A 250 20.42 3.55 -4.97
CA SER A 250 21.09 4.85 -5.03
C SER A 250 20.73 5.66 -6.28
N ARG A 251 20.39 4.98 -7.39
CA ARG A 251 20.26 5.58 -8.73
C ARG A 251 19.08 5.07 -9.54
N GLY A 252 18.36 4.07 -9.04
CA GLY A 252 17.17 3.50 -9.64
C GLY A 252 15.93 4.31 -9.31
N GLY A 253 14.80 3.62 -9.23
CA GLY A 253 13.49 4.21 -9.09
C GLY A 253 12.96 4.74 -10.42
N VAL A 254 11.86 5.49 -10.31
CA VAL A 254 11.26 6.24 -11.42
C VAL A 254 10.73 7.55 -10.85
N GLY A 255 10.89 8.66 -11.57
CA GLY A 255 10.60 10.00 -11.04
C GLY A 255 9.12 10.41 -10.99
N GLU A 256 8.22 9.61 -11.58
CA GLU A 256 6.76 9.78 -11.58
C GLU A 256 6.08 8.53 -12.16
N GLY A 257 4.75 8.54 -12.25
CA GLY A 257 3.99 7.51 -12.99
C GLY A 257 3.61 6.27 -12.17
N VAL A 258 3.91 6.26 -10.87
CA VAL A 258 3.49 5.18 -9.97
C VAL A 258 2.20 5.57 -9.26
N THR A 259 1.22 4.69 -9.29
CA THR A 259 -0.03 4.85 -8.54
C THR A 259 -0.10 3.79 -7.44
N TYR A 260 -0.36 4.24 -6.22
CA TYR A 260 -0.49 3.40 -5.04
C TYR A 260 -1.95 3.40 -4.61
N ILE A 261 -2.60 2.25 -4.55
CA ILE A 261 -3.97 2.08 -4.07
C ILE A 261 -3.93 1.15 -2.85
N LEU A 262 -4.18 1.70 -1.67
CA LEU A 262 -4.18 0.93 -0.41
C LEU A 262 -5.61 0.64 -0.01
N PHE A 263 -5.92 -0.63 0.17
CA PHE A 263 -7.27 -1.08 0.53
C PHE A 263 -7.49 -0.90 2.04
N LYS A 264 -8.53 -0.14 2.38
CA LYS A 264 -8.88 0.19 3.77
C LYS A 264 -9.27 -1.07 4.52
N ASP A 265 -8.90 -1.12 5.80
CA ASP A 265 -9.26 -2.21 6.72
C ASP A 265 -8.81 -3.61 6.25
N SER A 266 -7.84 -3.66 5.32
CA SER A 266 -7.19 -4.89 4.89
C SER A 266 -5.96 -5.16 5.75
N GLN A 267 -5.67 -6.44 5.97
CA GLN A 267 -4.45 -6.90 6.61
C GLN A 267 -4.18 -8.36 6.23
N VAL A 268 -2.94 -8.70 5.91
CA VAL A 268 -2.48 -10.09 5.79
C VAL A 268 -2.04 -10.64 7.16
N PRO A 269 -2.19 -11.95 7.43
CA PRO A 269 -1.76 -12.54 8.70
C PRO A 269 -0.24 -12.54 8.91
N SER A 270 0.51 -12.72 7.82
CA SER A 270 1.97 -12.77 7.81
C SER A 270 2.49 -11.95 6.64
N LEU A 271 3.34 -10.96 6.93
CA LEU A 271 3.84 -10.02 5.92
C LEU A 271 4.73 -10.71 4.89
N GLU A 272 5.46 -11.75 5.29
CA GLU A 272 6.33 -12.53 4.42
C GLU A 272 5.60 -13.48 3.46
N ASP A 273 4.28 -13.68 3.64
CA ASP A 273 3.47 -14.55 2.78
C ASP A 273 3.01 -13.77 1.52
N GLN A 274 3.85 -13.86 0.48
CA GLN A 274 3.62 -13.19 -0.79
C GLN A 274 2.43 -13.78 -1.56
N ASP A 275 2.17 -15.08 -1.44
CA ASP A 275 1.07 -15.74 -2.13
C ASP A 275 -0.28 -15.32 -1.54
N THR A 276 -0.35 -15.19 -0.21
CA THR A 276 -1.53 -14.63 0.46
C THR A 276 -1.72 -13.17 0.13
N THR A 277 -0.64 -12.37 0.11
CA THR A 277 -0.69 -10.97 -0.32
C THR A 277 -1.22 -10.82 -1.75
N ALA A 278 -0.71 -11.63 -2.69
CA ALA A 278 -1.13 -11.60 -4.09
C ALA A 278 -2.59 -11.99 -4.26
N ARG A 279 -3.04 -13.09 -3.64
CA ARG A 279 -4.44 -13.53 -3.70
C ARG A 279 -5.39 -12.51 -3.08
N GLN A 280 -5.07 -12.01 -1.89
CA GLN A 280 -5.93 -11.04 -1.21
C GLN A 280 -5.94 -9.70 -1.95
N GLY A 281 -4.80 -9.26 -2.49
CA GLY A 281 -4.71 -8.06 -3.31
C GLY A 281 -5.56 -8.15 -4.57
N GLU A 282 -5.54 -9.29 -5.25
CA GLU A 282 -6.37 -9.54 -6.43
C GLU A 282 -7.87 -9.47 -6.11
N GLU A 283 -8.31 -10.10 -5.03
CA GLU A 283 -9.72 -10.06 -4.62
C GLU A 283 -10.17 -8.65 -4.19
N LEU A 284 -9.33 -7.94 -3.43
CA LEU A 284 -9.60 -6.55 -3.04
C LEU A 284 -9.64 -5.61 -4.26
N ALA A 285 -8.77 -5.83 -5.24
CA ALA A 285 -8.76 -5.07 -6.48
C ALA A 285 -10.04 -5.31 -7.30
N LYS A 286 -10.50 -6.55 -7.42
CA LYS A 286 -11.79 -6.87 -8.06
C LYS A 286 -12.95 -6.18 -7.36
N GLN A 287 -12.99 -6.25 -6.03
CA GLN A 287 -14.01 -5.57 -5.24
C GLN A 287 -13.97 -4.06 -5.46
N PHE A 288 -12.78 -3.46 -5.42
CA PHE A 288 -12.59 -2.03 -5.65
C PHE A 288 -13.13 -1.57 -7.02
N LEU A 289 -12.94 -2.38 -8.07
CA LEU A 289 -13.48 -2.10 -9.40
C LEU A 289 -15.01 -2.17 -9.49
N GLN A 290 -15.65 -2.99 -8.65
CA GLN A 290 -17.11 -3.11 -8.58
C GLN A 290 -17.74 -1.95 -7.79
N GLU A 291 -17.00 -1.36 -6.87
CA GLU A 291 -17.48 -0.38 -5.89
C GLU A 291 -17.15 1.09 -6.21
N ASN A 292 -16.36 1.35 -7.25
CA ASN A 292 -15.99 2.68 -7.76
C ASN A 292 -16.27 2.75 -9.27
#